data_AF-A0A267MAB2-F1
#
_entry.id   AF-A0A267MAB2-F1
#
_cell.length_a   1.000
_cell.length_b   1.000
_cell.length_c   1.000
_cell.angle_alpha   90.00
_cell.angle_beta   90.00
_cell.angle_gamma   90.00
#
_symmetry.space_group_name_H-M   'P 1'
#
loop_
_entity.id
_entity.type
_entity.pdbx_description
1 polymer ?
#
loop_
_entity_poly.entity_id
_entity_poly.type
_entity_poly.pdbx_seq_one_letter_code
_entity_poly.pdbx_strand_id
1 'polypeptide(L)'
;MLKLNYESNIWELVNTIIKEIFPQFYRQDLINKKIDYINQLDEIFNEIEEVYRNKNRYNMHWAFDNAQTKFNDFYLQMTEGKIKSELEYCKTKKKILTEFGKLDKTNRKMIHQIKRRFRIYSTLSSLVSIVDIMISLILILVISEISHRGEYFITSAYMSFLFVLFFALLKVTLERYYIMPKVEKWGWKLYNRGTKKFKKNLSILTAMSLVIHESIDRKHDTSEVVSILRTSIKESIGE
;
A
#
# COMPACT_ATOMS: atom_id res chain seq x y z
N MET A 1 -19.23 8.87 1.51
CA MET A 1 -18.07 8.01 1.18
C MET A 1 -18.34 7.33 -0.16
N LEU A 2 -17.56 7.63 -1.21
CA LEU A 2 -17.79 7.07 -2.56
C LEU A 2 -17.54 5.56 -2.55
N LYS A 3 -18.51 4.78 -3.04
CA LYS A 3 -18.38 3.33 -3.27
C LYS A 3 -17.72 3.10 -4.63
N LEU A 4 -16.43 3.37 -4.72
CA LEU A 4 -15.66 3.10 -5.93
C LEU A 4 -15.45 1.60 -6.09
N ASN A 5 -15.71 1.06 -7.29
CA ASN A 5 -15.30 -0.29 -7.65
C ASN A 5 -13.79 -0.32 -7.90
N TYR A 6 -13.01 -0.76 -6.93
CA TYR A 6 -11.55 -0.76 -7.03
C TYR A 6 -10.98 -1.85 -7.96
N GLU A 7 -11.85 -2.72 -8.49
CA GLU A 7 -11.49 -3.69 -9.54
C GLU A 7 -11.55 -3.08 -10.95
N SER A 8 -12.16 -1.90 -11.07
CA SER A 8 -12.13 -1.12 -12.31
C SER A 8 -10.71 -0.61 -12.62
N ASN A 9 -10.46 -0.39 -13.91
CA ASN A 9 -9.24 0.26 -14.38
C ASN A 9 -9.19 1.74 -13.92
N ILE A 10 -8.01 2.35 -13.99
CA ILE A 10 -7.79 3.72 -13.53
C ILE A 10 -8.62 4.71 -14.34
N TRP A 11 -8.83 4.45 -15.63
CA TRP A 11 -9.68 5.28 -16.49
C TRP A 11 -11.10 5.38 -15.94
N GLU A 12 -11.75 4.25 -15.64
CA GLU A 12 -13.11 4.19 -15.09
C GLU A 12 -13.19 4.84 -13.72
N LEU A 13 -12.18 4.61 -12.87
CA LEU A 13 -12.10 5.25 -11.56
C LEU A 13 -12.02 6.77 -11.68
N VAL A 14 -11.11 7.28 -12.52
CA VAL A 14 -10.96 8.72 -12.78
C VAL A 14 -12.24 9.30 -13.37
N ASN A 15 -12.86 8.63 -14.33
CA ASN A 15 -14.11 9.06 -14.96
C ASN A 15 -15.25 9.15 -13.94
N THR A 16 -15.39 8.13 -13.10
CA THR A 16 -16.40 8.07 -12.04
C THR A 16 -16.16 9.18 -11.02
N ILE A 17 -14.90 9.39 -10.60
CA ILE A 17 -14.52 10.47 -9.69
C ILE A 17 -14.87 11.84 -10.28
N ILE A 18 -14.59 12.09 -11.57
CA ILE A 18 -14.93 13.36 -12.19
C ILE A 18 -16.44 13.54 -12.28
N LYS A 19 -17.19 12.50 -12.68
CA LYS A 19 -18.66 12.57 -12.77
C LYS A 19 -19.33 12.81 -11.41
N GLU A 20 -18.87 12.12 -10.37
CA GLU A 20 -19.53 12.14 -9.06
C GLU A 20 -19.06 13.29 -8.18
N ILE A 21 -17.77 13.65 -8.23
CA ILE A 21 -17.18 14.70 -7.36
C ILE A 21 -17.10 16.05 -8.09
N PHE A 22 -16.89 16.04 -9.40
CA PHE A 22 -16.61 17.25 -10.20
C PHE A 22 -17.59 17.42 -11.39
N PRO A 23 -18.91 17.24 -11.22
CA PRO A 23 -19.85 17.17 -12.34
C PRO A 23 -19.84 18.43 -13.20
N GLN A 24 -19.68 19.63 -12.60
CA GLN A 24 -19.59 20.88 -13.36
C GLN A 24 -18.37 20.99 -14.29
N PHE A 25 -17.33 20.18 -14.06
CA PHE A 25 -16.13 20.16 -14.90
C PHE A 25 -16.10 18.95 -15.84
N TYR A 26 -17.08 18.04 -15.74
CA TYR A 26 -17.10 16.84 -16.55
C TYR A 26 -17.26 17.19 -18.05
N ARG A 27 -16.39 16.59 -18.86
CA ARG A 27 -16.60 16.44 -20.30
C ARG A 27 -16.16 15.06 -20.76
N GLN A 28 -16.79 14.59 -21.82
CA GLN A 28 -16.55 13.27 -22.37
C GLN A 28 -15.13 13.10 -22.95
N ASP A 29 -14.50 14.19 -23.36
CA ASP A 29 -13.13 14.26 -23.90
C ASP A 29 -12.06 14.62 -22.86
N LEU A 30 -12.45 15.02 -21.64
CA LEU A 30 -11.52 15.53 -20.63
C LEU A 30 -10.43 14.52 -20.29
N ILE A 31 -10.79 13.24 -20.23
CA ILE A 31 -9.90 12.15 -19.87
C ILE A 31 -8.89 11.86 -20.99
N ASN A 32 -9.28 12.12 -22.25
CA ASN A 32 -8.44 11.89 -23.41
C ASN A 32 -7.20 12.80 -23.42
N LYS A 33 -7.26 13.96 -22.75
CA LYS A 33 -6.11 14.88 -22.59
C LYS A 33 -4.92 14.25 -21.84
N LYS A 34 -5.13 13.21 -21.02
CA LYS A 34 -4.05 12.52 -20.28
C LYS A 34 -4.14 10.99 -20.43
N ILE A 35 -4.63 10.49 -21.58
CA ILE A 35 -4.89 9.06 -21.77
C ILE A 35 -3.62 8.21 -21.65
N ASP A 36 -2.50 8.63 -22.24
CA ASP A 36 -1.23 7.90 -22.16
C ASP A 36 -0.76 7.73 -20.71
N TYR A 37 -0.98 8.76 -19.88
CA TYR A 37 -0.63 8.74 -18.47
C TYR A 37 -1.53 7.83 -17.65
N ILE A 38 -2.83 7.82 -17.97
CA ILE A 38 -3.80 6.92 -17.34
C ILE A 38 -3.49 5.46 -17.73
N ASN A 39 -3.05 5.22 -18.96
CA ASN A 39 -2.66 3.90 -19.44
C ASN A 39 -1.39 3.39 -18.74
N GLN A 40 -0.33 4.22 -18.65
CA GLN A 40 0.89 3.88 -17.90
C GLN A 40 0.59 3.53 -16.44
N LEU A 41 -0.35 4.26 -15.84
CA LEU A 41 -0.82 3.99 -14.49
C LEU A 41 -1.52 2.64 -14.40
N ASP A 42 -2.43 2.39 -15.32
CA ASP A 42 -3.18 1.14 -15.34
C ASP A 42 -2.25 -0.06 -15.52
N GLU A 43 -1.25 0.04 -16.39
CA GLU A 43 -0.20 -0.98 -16.57
C GLU A 43 0.53 -1.29 -15.24
N ILE A 44 1.02 -0.26 -14.53
CA ILE A 44 1.72 -0.45 -13.26
C ILE A 44 0.83 -1.16 -12.23
N PHE A 45 -0.44 -0.75 -12.13
CA PHE A 45 -1.36 -1.38 -11.18
C PHE A 45 -1.76 -2.79 -11.62
N ASN A 46 -1.91 -3.05 -12.91
CA ASN A 46 -2.21 -4.37 -13.44
C ASN A 46 -1.09 -5.35 -13.13
N GLU A 47 0.17 -4.96 -13.29
CA GLU A 47 1.34 -5.78 -12.91
C GLU A 47 1.36 -6.08 -11.39
N ILE A 48 1.11 -5.07 -10.57
CA ILE A 48 1.08 -5.21 -9.10
C ILE A 48 -0.09 -6.10 -8.65
N GLU A 49 -1.25 -5.96 -9.27
CA GLU A 49 -2.42 -6.79 -9.01
C GLU A 49 -2.22 -8.22 -9.53
N GLU A 50 -1.50 -8.42 -10.64
CA GLU A 50 -1.10 -9.73 -11.13
C GLU A 50 -0.20 -10.46 -10.13
N VAL A 51 0.78 -9.77 -9.53
CA VAL A 51 1.61 -10.35 -8.46
C VAL A 51 0.75 -10.84 -7.29
N TYR A 52 -0.30 -10.09 -6.92
CA TYR A 52 -1.24 -10.52 -5.89
C TYR A 52 -2.09 -11.72 -6.30
N ARG A 53 -2.61 -11.74 -7.55
CA ARG A 53 -3.36 -12.87 -8.10
C ARG A 53 -2.52 -14.15 -8.13
N ASN A 54 -1.23 -13.99 -8.41
CA ASN A 54 -0.23 -15.06 -8.47
C ASN A 54 0.62 -15.17 -7.20
N LYS A 55 0.09 -14.75 -6.03
CA LYS A 55 0.82 -14.68 -4.74
C LYS A 55 1.55 -15.95 -4.29
N ASN A 56 1.13 -17.12 -4.76
CA ASN A 56 1.79 -18.39 -4.43
C ASN A 56 3.11 -18.59 -5.19
N ARG A 57 3.33 -17.84 -6.28
CA ARG A 57 4.55 -17.92 -7.11
C ARG A 57 5.61 -16.91 -6.69
N TYR A 58 5.22 -15.86 -5.97
CA TYR A 58 6.09 -14.75 -5.64
C TYR A 58 6.45 -14.76 -4.16
N ASN A 59 7.72 -14.46 -3.89
CA ASN A 59 8.12 -14.12 -2.53
C ASN A 59 7.45 -12.81 -2.13
N MET A 60 6.77 -12.80 -0.99
CA MET A 60 6.01 -11.65 -0.51
C MET A 60 6.90 -10.43 -0.22
N HIS A 61 8.11 -10.62 0.31
CA HIS A 61 9.07 -9.53 0.54
C HIS A 61 9.45 -8.86 -0.78
N TRP A 62 9.80 -9.66 -1.79
CA TRP A 62 10.05 -9.17 -3.14
C TRP A 62 8.82 -8.44 -3.72
N ALA A 63 7.61 -8.97 -3.53
CA ALA A 63 6.39 -8.35 -4.05
C ALA A 63 6.18 -6.93 -3.48
N PHE A 64 6.41 -6.77 -2.17
CA PHE A 64 6.35 -5.46 -1.51
C PHE A 64 7.41 -4.49 -2.03
N ASP A 65 8.66 -4.93 -2.16
CA ASP A 65 9.75 -4.11 -2.67
C ASP A 65 9.51 -3.70 -4.13
N ASN A 66 9.08 -4.62 -4.98
CA ASN A 66 8.75 -4.36 -6.38
C ASN A 66 7.63 -3.32 -6.50
N ALA A 67 6.54 -3.48 -5.74
CA ALA A 67 5.45 -2.51 -5.73
C ALA A 67 5.92 -1.13 -5.24
N GLN A 68 6.76 -1.09 -4.20
CA GLN A 68 7.30 0.16 -3.67
C GLN A 68 8.17 0.88 -4.69
N THR A 69 9.06 0.17 -5.39
CA THR A 69 9.93 0.74 -6.42
C THR A 69 9.10 1.33 -7.54
N LYS A 70 8.15 0.56 -8.10
CA LYS A 70 7.24 1.04 -9.15
C LYS A 70 6.44 2.27 -8.73
N PHE A 71 5.93 2.31 -7.50
CA PHE A 71 5.23 3.49 -7.00
C PHE A 71 6.14 4.70 -6.80
N ASN A 72 7.38 4.51 -6.35
CA ASN A 72 8.33 5.62 -6.19
C ASN A 72 8.76 6.17 -7.55
N ASP A 73 9.09 5.30 -8.50
CA ASP A 73 9.53 5.70 -9.86
C ASP A 73 8.42 6.49 -10.54
N PHE A 74 7.19 5.99 -10.47
CA PHE A 74 6.02 6.69 -10.98
C PHE A 74 5.82 8.04 -10.28
N TYR A 75 5.92 8.07 -8.96
CA TYR A 75 5.71 9.30 -8.21
C TYR A 75 6.80 10.35 -8.49
N LEU A 76 8.06 9.94 -8.64
CA LEU A 76 9.16 10.81 -9.06
C LEU A 76 8.89 11.40 -10.44
N GLN A 77 8.50 10.58 -11.42
CA GLN A 77 8.09 11.06 -12.74
C GLN A 77 6.93 12.06 -12.67
N MET A 78 5.94 11.80 -11.80
CA MET A 78 4.80 12.69 -11.58
C MET A 78 5.21 14.02 -10.92
N THR A 79 6.02 13.98 -9.86
CA THR A 79 6.40 15.18 -9.08
C THR A 79 7.44 16.03 -9.78
N GLU A 80 8.47 15.42 -10.34
CA GLU A 80 9.58 16.14 -10.97
C GLU A 80 9.22 16.63 -12.38
N GLY A 81 8.39 15.89 -13.12
CA GLY A 81 7.95 16.24 -14.47
C GLY A 81 6.70 17.13 -14.51
N LYS A 82 5.57 16.63 -13.98
CA LYS A 82 4.25 17.26 -14.20
C LYS A 82 3.85 18.26 -13.12
N ILE A 83 4.07 17.95 -11.85
CA ILE A 83 3.70 18.89 -10.78
C ILE A 83 4.56 20.15 -10.87
N LYS A 84 5.86 20.01 -11.18
CA LYS A 84 6.76 21.15 -11.39
C LYS A 84 6.34 22.00 -12.61
N SER A 85 5.95 21.36 -13.72
CA SER A 85 5.44 22.08 -14.90
C SER A 85 4.07 22.74 -14.65
N GLU A 86 3.17 22.06 -13.94
CA GLU A 86 1.86 22.62 -13.55
C GLU A 86 2.02 23.77 -12.52
N LEU A 87 3.00 23.67 -11.61
CA LEU A 87 3.39 24.73 -10.68
C LEU A 87 3.96 25.96 -11.42
N GLU A 88 4.76 25.76 -12.47
CA GLU A 88 5.25 26.85 -13.31
C GLU A 88 4.14 27.50 -14.14
N TYR A 89 3.25 26.69 -14.71
CA TYR A 89 2.09 27.16 -15.47
C TYR A 89 1.10 27.96 -14.58
N CYS A 90 0.93 27.55 -13.32
CA CYS A 90 0.04 28.20 -12.35
C CYS A 90 0.69 29.34 -11.54
N LYS A 91 1.89 29.82 -11.88
CA LYS A 91 2.62 30.88 -11.15
C LYS A 91 1.77 32.13 -10.87
N THR A 92 0.75 32.42 -11.69
CA THR A 92 -0.18 33.54 -11.53
C THR A 92 -1.39 33.28 -10.62
N LYS A 93 -1.68 32.02 -10.24
CA LYS A 93 -2.84 31.63 -9.40
C LYS A 93 -2.42 30.99 -8.07
N LYS A 94 -1.73 31.77 -7.23
CA LYS A 94 -1.15 31.38 -5.91
C LYS A 94 -2.08 30.55 -5.00
N LYS A 95 -3.40 30.77 -5.05
CA LYS A 95 -4.40 30.02 -4.25
C LYS A 95 -4.57 28.56 -4.71
N ILE A 96 -4.66 28.30 -6.02
CA ILE A 96 -4.72 26.92 -6.58
C ILE A 96 -3.42 26.18 -6.26
N LEU A 97 -2.29 26.88 -6.41
CA LEU A 97 -0.95 26.36 -6.10
C LEU A 97 -0.85 25.86 -4.65
N THR A 98 -1.45 26.59 -3.71
CA THR A 98 -1.39 26.27 -2.28
C THR A 98 -2.20 25.02 -1.95
N GLU A 99 -3.38 24.84 -2.53
CA GLU A 99 -4.19 23.64 -2.29
C GLU A 99 -3.60 22.41 -3.00
N PHE A 100 -3.06 22.57 -4.20
CA PHE A 100 -2.35 21.50 -4.88
C PHE A 100 -1.10 21.06 -4.09
N GLY A 101 -0.35 22.01 -3.53
CA GLY A 101 0.79 21.70 -2.64
C GLY A 101 0.38 20.99 -1.36
N LYS A 102 -0.78 21.30 -0.77
CA LYS A 102 -1.32 20.57 0.39
C LYS A 102 -1.68 19.12 0.04
N LEU A 103 -2.31 18.93 -1.12
CA LEU A 103 -2.68 17.62 -1.65
C LEU A 103 -1.43 16.77 -1.95
N ASP A 104 -0.43 17.35 -2.61
CA ASP A 104 0.86 16.71 -2.86
C ASP A 104 1.52 16.30 -1.53
N LYS A 105 1.56 17.20 -0.55
CA LYS A 105 2.09 16.91 0.80
C LYS A 105 1.33 15.78 1.50
N THR A 106 0.01 15.70 1.34
CA THR A 106 -0.81 14.59 1.87
C THR A 106 -0.45 13.27 1.18
N ASN A 107 -0.24 13.27 -0.13
CA ASN A 107 0.18 12.08 -0.85
C ASN A 107 1.60 11.65 -0.52
N ARG A 108 2.55 12.59 -0.38
CA ARG A 108 3.90 12.30 0.15
C ARG A 108 3.79 11.64 1.52
N LYS A 109 2.97 12.18 2.42
CA LYS A 109 2.73 11.57 3.74
C LYS A 109 2.16 10.16 3.61
N MET A 110 1.21 9.92 2.70
CA MET A 110 0.64 8.58 2.49
C MET A 110 1.64 7.59 1.88
N ILE A 111 2.45 8.01 0.90
CA ILE A 111 3.57 7.21 0.38
C ILE A 111 4.53 6.87 1.51
N HIS A 112 4.86 7.85 2.35
CA HIS A 112 5.70 7.63 3.52
C HIS A 112 5.06 6.68 4.54
N GLN A 113 3.73 6.74 4.72
CA GLN A 113 2.99 5.81 5.56
C GLN A 113 2.95 4.40 4.97
N ILE A 114 2.79 4.26 3.65
CA ILE A 114 2.85 2.98 2.93
C ILE A 114 4.26 2.39 3.07
N LYS A 115 5.30 3.18 2.79
CA LYS A 115 6.72 2.83 3.00
C LYS A 115 7.00 2.42 4.44
N ARG A 116 6.45 3.16 5.42
CA ARG A 116 6.57 2.82 6.84
C ARG A 116 5.85 1.52 7.16
N ARG A 117 4.64 1.28 6.63
CA ARG A 117 3.90 0.03 6.83
C ARG A 117 4.59 -1.17 6.18
N PHE A 118 5.19 -1.00 5.00
CA PHE A 118 6.01 -2.02 4.35
C PHE A 118 7.31 -2.28 5.10
N ARG A 119 7.97 -1.24 5.61
CA ARG A 119 9.14 -1.41 6.48
C ARG A 119 8.76 -2.13 7.77
N ILE A 120 7.68 -1.75 8.43
CA ILE A 120 7.13 -2.45 9.62
C ILE A 120 6.82 -3.90 9.27
N TYR A 121 6.27 -4.17 8.08
CA TYR A 121 5.99 -5.53 7.64
C TYR A 121 7.28 -6.34 7.43
N SER A 122 8.29 -5.75 6.79
CA SER A 122 9.62 -6.36 6.67
C SER A 122 10.20 -6.65 8.06
N THR A 123 10.09 -5.71 9.00
CA THR A 123 10.51 -5.90 10.39
C THR A 123 9.69 -6.95 11.12
N LEU A 124 8.38 -7.05 10.85
CA LEU A 124 7.49 -8.09 11.41
C LEU A 124 7.80 -9.48 10.84
N SER A 125 8.14 -9.56 9.55
CA SER A 125 8.65 -10.76 8.92
C SER A 125 9.98 -11.18 9.56
N SER A 126 10.86 -10.24 9.90
CA SER A 126 12.07 -10.52 10.69
C SER A 126 11.75 -10.86 12.16
N LEU A 127 10.67 -10.31 12.73
CA LEU A 127 10.19 -10.66 14.07
C LEU A 127 9.65 -12.09 14.14
N VAL A 128 9.26 -12.72 13.03
CA VAL A 128 8.99 -14.18 13.00
C VAL A 128 10.23 -14.94 13.45
N SER A 129 11.43 -14.51 13.07
CA SER A 129 12.68 -15.11 13.56
C SER A 129 12.90 -14.84 15.06
N ILE A 130 12.44 -13.70 15.58
CA ILE A 130 12.48 -13.42 17.02
C ILE A 130 11.47 -14.29 17.78
N VAL A 131 10.28 -14.50 17.24
CA VAL A 131 9.30 -15.46 17.76
C VAL A 131 9.90 -16.87 17.73
N ASP A 132 10.66 -17.22 16.70
CA ASP A 132 11.35 -18.51 16.62
C ASP A 132 12.45 -18.67 17.69
N ILE A 133 13.20 -17.60 17.97
CA ILE A 133 14.17 -17.55 19.08
C ILE A 133 13.44 -17.68 20.42
N MET A 134 12.32 -16.99 20.62
CA MET A 134 11.52 -17.06 21.84
C MET A 134 10.91 -18.45 22.06
N ILE A 135 10.40 -19.08 20.99
CA ILE A 135 9.93 -20.48 21.05
C ILE A 135 11.08 -21.39 21.43
N SER A 136 12.26 -21.22 20.82
CA SER A 136 13.45 -22.02 21.15
C SER A 136 13.90 -21.81 22.61
N LEU A 137 13.86 -20.59 23.13
CA LEU A 137 14.14 -20.26 24.53
C LEU A 137 13.12 -20.90 25.49
N ILE A 138 11.82 -20.79 25.20
CA ILE A 138 10.75 -21.43 25.99
C ILE A 138 10.96 -22.94 26.01
N LEU A 139 11.34 -23.52 24.87
CA LEU A 139 11.59 -24.95 24.72
C LEU A 139 12.79 -25.41 25.57
N ILE A 140 13.87 -24.62 25.58
CA ILE A 140 15.02 -24.85 26.47
C ILE A 140 14.61 -24.73 27.94
N LEU A 141 13.82 -23.72 28.31
CA LEU A 141 13.35 -23.53 29.69
C LEU A 141 12.43 -24.67 30.14
N VAL A 142 11.55 -25.16 29.26
CA VAL A 142 10.68 -26.32 29.53
C VAL A 142 11.51 -27.59 29.67
N ILE A 143 12.51 -27.83 28.81
CA ILE A 143 13.46 -28.94 28.97
C ILE A 143 14.19 -28.84 30.31
N SER A 144 14.69 -27.65 30.65
CA SER A 144 15.42 -27.39 31.90
C SER A 144 14.56 -27.65 33.12
N GLU A 145 13.32 -27.14 33.17
CA GLU A 145 12.40 -27.33 34.29
C GLU A 145 11.97 -28.80 34.42
N ILE A 146 11.70 -29.48 33.30
CA ILE A 146 11.38 -30.91 33.30
C ILE A 146 12.58 -31.75 33.73
N SER A 147 13.81 -31.37 33.34
CA SER A 147 15.02 -32.04 33.80
C SER A 147 15.26 -31.85 35.31
N HIS A 148 14.89 -30.69 35.87
CA HIS A 148 15.07 -30.38 37.28
C HIS A 148 14.00 -31.03 38.17
N ARG A 149 12.74 -31.09 37.71
CA ARG A 149 11.65 -31.82 38.40
C ARG A 149 11.64 -33.32 38.09
N GLY A 150 12.33 -33.71 37.04
CA GLY A 150 12.34 -35.05 36.47
C GLY A 150 13.59 -35.86 36.77
N GLU A 151 14.23 -35.66 37.92
CA GLU A 151 15.29 -36.55 38.44
C GLU A 151 14.89 -38.04 38.42
N TYR A 152 13.60 -38.36 38.25
CA TYR A 152 13.08 -39.73 38.10
C TYR A 152 12.54 -40.11 36.70
N PHE A 153 12.25 -39.16 35.80
CA PHE A 153 11.55 -39.46 34.52
C PHE A 153 12.43 -39.40 33.27
N ILE A 154 13.53 -38.65 33.30
CA ILE A 154 14.46 -38.49 32.17
C ILE A 154 15.88 -38.86 32.63
N THR A 155 16.02 -40.07 33.16
CA THR A 155 17.31 -40.58 33.63
C THR A 155 18.08 -41.33 32.54
N SER A 156 17.40 -41.77 31.47
CA SER A 156 18.07 -42.42 30.33
C SER A 156 18.30 -41.42 29.19
N ALA A 157 19.51 -41.45 28.62
CA ALA A 157 19.88 -40.66 27.44
C ALA A 157 18.89 -40.85 26.27
N TYR A 158 18.26 -42.03 26.21
CA TYR A 158 17.23 -42.35 25.22
C TYR A 158 15.94 -41.53 25.40
N MET A 159 15.46 -41.34 26.63
CA MET A 159 14.28 -40.51 26.90
C MET A 159 14.55 -39.03 26.64
N SER A 160 15.76 -38.53 26.97
CA SER A 160 16.17 -37.17 26.62
C SER A 160 16.18 -36.95 25.11
N PHE A 161 16.70 -37.92 24.35
CA PHE A 161 16.74 -37.87 22.89
C PHE A 161 15.32 -37.82 22.30
N LEU A 162 14.43 -38.70 22.74
CA LEU A 162 13.03 -38.71 22.29
C LEU A 162 12.30 -37.41 22.62
N PHE A 163 12.57 -36.83 23.79
CA PHE A 163 11.99 -35.56 24.20
C PHE A 163 12.42 -34.41 23.30
N VAL A 164 13.73 -34.27 23.05
CA VAL A 164 14.26 -33.26 22.13
C VAL A 164 13.70 -33.46 20.72
N LEU A 165 13.64 -34.70 20.23
CA LEU A 165 13.10 -35.03 18.92
C LEU A 165 11.61 -34.63 18.81
N PHE A 166 10.80 -34.94 19.82
CA PHE A 166 9.38 -34.57 19.86
C PHE A 166 9.20 -33.05 19.78
N PHE A 167 9.97 -32.29 20.56
CA PHE A 167 9.87 -30.83 20.58
C PHE A 167 10.42 -30.18 19.31
N ALA A 168 11.48 -30.73 18.71
CA ALA A 168 11.96 -30.29 17.41
C ALA A 168 10.89 -30.49 16.31
N LEU A 169 10.22 -31.65 16.31
CA LEU A 169 9.11 -31.93 15.39
C LEU A 169 7.91 -31.01 15.65
N LEU A 170 7.57 -30.77 16.93
CA LEU A 170 6.51 -29.84 17.33
C LEU A 170 6.81 -28.42 16.83
N LYS A 171 8.05 -27.95 17.02
CA LYS A 171 8.52 -26.64 16.55
C LYS A 171 8.35 -26.51 15.04
N VAL A 172 8.90 -27.43 14.27
CA VAL A 172 8.80 -27.41 12.79
C VAL A 172 7.34 -27.46 12.34
N THR A 173 6.51 -28.23 13.03
CA THR A 173 5.08 -28.34 12.73
C THR A 173 4.34 -27.03 13.00
N LEU A 174 4.58 -26.41 14.16
CA LEU A 174 3.99 -25.11 14.50
C LEU A 174 4.40 -24.02 13.52
N GLU A 175 5.69 -23.97 13.18
CA GLU A 175 6.23 -22.98 12.27
C GLU A 175 5.65 -23.12 10.85
N ARG A 176 5.75 -24.32 10.25
CA ARG A 176 5.30 -24.56 8.86
C ARG A 176 3.79 -24.55 8.69
N TYR A 177 3.03 -25.09 9.64
CA TYR A 177 1.59 -25.28 9.45
C TYR A 177 0.73 -24.19 10.09
N TYR A 178 1.21 -23.50 11.12
CA TYR A 178 0.39 -22.53 11.87
C TYR A 178 0.89 -21.10 11.75
N ILE A 179 2.19 -20.86 11.93
CA ILE A 179 2.74 -19.49 12.00
C ILE A 179 2.93 -18.92 10.59
N MET A 180 3.74 -19.59 9.76
CA MET A 180 4.11 -19.10 8.43
C MET A 180 2.88 -18.84 7.53
N PRO A 181 1.88 -19.75 7.43
CA PRO A 181 0.71 -19.52 6.59
C PRO A 181 -0.15 -18.33 7.08
N LYS A 182 -0.23 -18.10 8.39
CA LYS A 182 -0.98 -16.97 8.96
C LYS A 182 -0.28 -15.64 8.66
N VAL A 183 1.04 -15.60 8.82
CA VAL A 183 1.84 -14.40 8.52
C VAL A 183 1.75 -14.07 7.03
N GLU A 184 1.94 -15.05 6.15
CA GLU A 184 1.80 -14.87 4.70
C GLU A 184 0.41 -14.39 4.30
N LYS A 185 -0.65 -15.02 4.82
CA LYS A 185 -2.03 -14.60 4.53
C LYS A 185 -2.28 -13.16 4.98
N TRP A 186 -1.77 -12.78 6.15
CA TRP A 186 -1.90 -11.42 6.66
C TRP A 186 -1.13 -10.41 5.83
N GLY A 187 0.11 -10.72 5.44
CA GLY A 187 0.93 -9.87 4.58
C GLY A 187 0.32 -9.65 3.22
N TRP A 188 -0.14 -10.70 2.54
CA TRP A 188 -0.84 -10.56 1.26
C TRP A 188 -2.12 -9.73 1.38
N LYS A 189 -2.86 -9.83 2.50
CA LYS A 189 -4.02 -8.97 2.75
C LYS A 189 -3.60 -7.50 2.90
N LEU A 190 -2.49 -7.23 3.56
CA LEU A 190 -1.94 -5.89 3.71
C LEU A 190 -1.45 -5.33 2.36
N TYR A 191 -0.79 -6.16 1.55
CA TYR A 191 -0.38 -5.84 0.18
C TYR A 191 -1.56 -5.33 -0.64
N ASN A 192 -2.58 -6.16 -0.80
CA ASN A 192 -3.78 -5.83 -1.58
C ASN A 192 -4.51 -4.59 -1.05
N ARG A 193 -4.62 -4.43 0.27
CA ARG A 193 -5.25 -3.25 0.85
C ARG A 193 -4.42 -1.99 0.61
N GLY A 194 -3.10 -2.09 0.67
CA GLY A 194 -2.16 -1.00 0.39
C GLY A 194 -2.23 -0.56 -1.07
N THR A 195 -2.17 -1.50 -2.01
CA THR A 195 -2.22 -1.25 -3.45
C THR A 195 -3.55 -0.63 -3.85
N LYS A 196 -4.70 -1.18 -3.41
CA LYS A 196 -6.03 -0.60 -3.67
C LYS A 196 -6.17 0.82 -3.13
N LYS A 197 -5.66 1.09 -1.92
CA LYS A 197 -5.69 2.44 -1.34
C LYS A 197 -4.83 3.41 -2.14
N PHE A 198 -3.67 2.97 -2.61
CA PHE A 198 -2.79 3.77 -3.44
C PHE A 198 -3.43 4.08 -4.80
N LYS A 199 -4.03 3.08 -5.47
CA LYS A 199 -4.80 3.23 -6.71
C LYS A 199 -5.86 4.32 -6.58
N LYS A 200 -6.70 4.22 -5.54
CA LYS A 200 -7.74 5.21 -5.24
C LYS A 200 -7.20 6.63 -5.17
N ASN A 201 -6.18 6.86 -4.34
CA ASN A 201 -5.65 8.21 -4.12
C ASN A 201 -5.06 8.80 -5.39
N LEU A 202 -4.40 7.95 -6.17
CA LEU A 202 -3.76 8.37 -7.40
C LEU A 202 -4.78 8.67 -8.51
N SER A 203 -5.87 7.89 -8.59
CA SER A 203 -7.02 8.26 -9.43
C SER A 203 -7.62 9.61 -9.02
N ILE A 204 -7.74 9.90 -7.72
CA ILE A 204 -8.24 11.20 -7.23
C ILE A 204 -7.29 12.34 -7.62
N LEU A 205 -5.98 12.17 -7.45
CA LEU A 205 -4.98 13.15 -7.91
C LEU A 205 -5.11 13.44 -9.41
N THR A 206 -5.23 12.37 -10.19
CA THR A 206 -5.30 12.46 -11.65
C THR A 206 -6.58 13.19 -12.08
N ALA A 207 -7.72 12.86 -11.47
CA ALA A 207 -8.98 13.55 -11.67
C ALA A 207 -8.88 15.04 -11.31
N MET A 208 -8.30 15.37 -10.15
CA MET A 208 -8.10 16.75 -9.72
C MET A 208 -7.21 17.54 -10.69
N SER A 209 -6.10 16.95 -11.12
CA SER A 209 -5.19 17.58 -12.08
C SER A 209 -5.89 17.85 -13.43
N LEU A 210 -6.71 16.91 -13.91
CA LEU A 210 -7.52 17.10 -15.12
C LEU A 210 -8.53 18.24 -14.96
N VAL A 211 -9.26 18.27 -13.85
CA VAL A 211 -10.25 19.32 -13.54
C VAL A 211 -9.59 20.68 -13.41
N ILE A 212 -8.41 20.76 -12.77
CA ILE A 212 -7.66 22.02 -12.63
C ILE A 212 -7.24 22.54 -14.01
N HIS A 213 -6.68 21.70 -14.86
CA HIS A 213 -6.31 22.09 -16.23
C HIS A 213 -7.51 22.65 -17.00
N GLU A 214 -8.63 21.94 -16.97
CA GLU A 214 -9.85 22.39 -17.63
C GLU A 214 -10.37 23.71 -17.07
N SER A 215 -10.31 23.88 -15.75
CA SER A 215 -10.75 25.10 -15.09
C SER A 215 -9.89 26.31 -15.49
N ILE A 216 -8.60 26.10 -15.71
CA ILE A 216 -7.68 27.14 -16.16
C ILE A 216 -7.92 27.48 -17.63
N ASP A 217 -8.03 26.47 -18.50
CA ASP A 217 -8.32 26.63 -19.93
C ASP A 217 -9.59 27.47 -20.16
N ARG A 218 -10.61 27.28 -19.32
CA ARG A 218 -11.89 28.01 -19.41
C ARG A 218 -11.97 29.30 -18.60
N LYS A 219 -10.89 29.71 -17.94
CA LYS A 219 -10.85 30.91 -17.08
C LYS A 219 -11.92 30.90 -15.97
N HIS A 220 -12.25 29.73 -15.41
CA HIS A 220 -13.13 29.65 -14.24
C HIS A 220 -12.53 30.41 -13.05
N ASP A 221 -13.41 30.88 -12.14
CA ASP A 221 -12.96 31.54 -10.93
C ASP A 221 -12.13 30.58 -10.09
N THR A 222 -10.95 31.07 -9.74
CA THR A 222 -9.93 30.38 -8.94
C THR A 222 -10.47 30.04 -7.54
N SER A 223 -11.41 30.84 -7.03
CA SER A 223 -12.03 30.65 -5.71
C SER A 223 -12.95 29.42 -5.66
N GLU A 224 -13.71 29.19 -6.73
CA GLU A 224 -14.66 28.08 -6.89
C GLU A 224 -13.91 26.76 -7.07
N VAL A 225 -12.87 26.73 -7.92
CA VAL A 225 -11.99 25.56 -8.10
C VAL A 225 -11.34 25.16 -6.78
N VAL A 226 -10.90 26.13 -5.98
CA VAL A 226 -10.27 25.90 -4.67
C VAL A 226 -11.26 25.36 -3.62
N SER A 227 -12.51 25.83 -3.61
CA SER A 227 -13.51 25.34 -2.66
C SER A 227 -13.88 23.88 -2.96
N ILE A 228 -14.02 23.55 -4.24
CA ILE A 228 -14.34 22.21 -4.73
C ILE A 228 -13.19 21.25 -4.40
N LEU A 229 -11.94 21.65 -4.69
CA LEU A 229 -10.75 20.86 -4.32
C LEU A 229 -10.68 20.58 -2.81
N ARG A 230 -10.96 21.57 -1.95
CA ARG A 230 -10.94 21.36 -0.49
C ARG A 230 -11.99 20.36 -0.02
N THR A 231 -13.21 20.44 -0.55
CA THR A 231 -14.29 19.52 -0.21
C THR A 231 -13.93 18.09 -0.61
N SER A 232 -13.39 17.91 -1.82
CA SER A 232 -12.95 16.61 -2.32
C SER A 232 -11.73 16.04 -1.58
N ILE A 233 -10.82 16.90 -1.11
CA ILE A 233 -9.71 16.50 -0.22
C ILE A 233 -10.25 15.94 1.09
N LYS A 234 -11.25 16.62 1.67
CA LYS A 234 -11.86 16.21 2.94
C LYS A 234 -12.56 14.85 2.80
N GLU A 235 -13.30 14.65 1.71
CA GLU A 235 -14.01 13.40 1.44
C GLU A 235 -13.09 12.22 1.04
N SER A 236 -11.95 12.50 0.42
CA SER A 236 -10.98 11.48 0.00
C SER A 236 -10.08 10.99 1.13
N ILE A 237 -9.72 11.87 2.07
CA ILE A 237 -8.87 11.54 3.22
C ILE A 237 -9.63 10.72 4.26
N GLY A 238 -10.95 10.90 4.39
CA GLY A 238 -11.77 10.13 5.31
C GLY A 238 -11.26 10.25 6.75
N GLU A 239 -11.49 11.41 7.35
CA GLU A 239 -11.94 11.41 8.75
C GLU A 239 -13.42 11.04 8.78
#